data_AF-A0AAV2T356-F1
#
_entry.id   AF-A0AAV2T356-F1
#
_cell.length_a   1.000
_cell.length_b   1.000
_cell.length_c   1.000
_cell.angle_alpha   90.00
_cell.angle_beta   90.00
_cell.angle_gamma   90.00
#
_symmetry.space_group_name_H-M   'P 1'
#
loop_
_entity.id
_entity.type
_entity.pdbx_description
1 polymer ?
#
loop_
_entity_poly.entity_id
_entity_poly.type
_entity_poly.pdbx_seq_one_letter_code
_entity_poly.pdbx_strand_id
1 'polypeptide(L)'
;MRLLVLFALIGLSVAVPVYEDPENSRLCDHCKRYVAGVIPLVKRGASQEEINRYIDYTCNPVLIIGFTCRMTLLKAVEYLKKHPECTNAKTVCKALRACKK
;
A
#
# COMPACT_ATOMS: atom_id res chain seq x y z
N MET A 1 -21.20 -24.69 -26.60
CA MET A 1 -21.66 -24.52 -28.00
C MET A 1 -22.81 -23.53 -27.97
N ARG A 2 -22.79 -22.35 -28.57
CA ARG A 2 -22.09 -21.86 -29.76
C ARG A 2 -21.70 -20.39 -29.58
N LEU A 3 -20.45 -20.09 -29.91
CA LEU A 3 -19.96 -18.77 -30.32
C LEU A 3 -20.86 -18.25 -31.45
N LEU A 4 -21.25 -16.98 -31.41
CA LEU A 4 -21.40 -16.10 -32.56
C LEU A 4 -21.59 -14.68 -32.02
N VAL A 5 -20.50 -13.93 -31.87
CA VAL A 5 -20.57 -12.47 -31.80
C VAL A 5 -19.78 -11.94 -32.98
N LEU A 6 -20.54 -11.45 -33.96
CA LEU A 6 -20.07 -10.81 -35.18
C LEU A 6 -19.17 -9.61 -34.83
N PHE A 7 -17.92 -9.66 -35.28
CA PHE A 7 -17.05 -8.50 -35.31
C PHE A 7 -17.51 -7.58 -36.44
N ALA A 8 -18.41 -6.65 -36.11
CA ALA A 8 -18.68 -5.47 -36.93
C ALA A 8 -17.85 -4.31 -36.37
N LEU A 9 -16.92 -3.85 -37.20
CA LEU A 9 -16.03 -2.72 -37.01
C LEU A 9 -16.80 -1.44 -36.67
N ILE A 10 -16.63 -0.93 -35.45
CA ILE A 10 -16.75 0.50 -35.17
C ILE A 10 -15.64 0.86 -34.18
N GLY A 11 -14.74 1.73 -34.61
CA GLY A 11 -13.79 2.41 -33.74
C GLY A 11 -14.54 3.24 -32.71
N LEU A 12 -14.61 2.72 -31.50
CA LEU A 12 -14.83 3.48 -30.27
C LEU A 12 -13.91 2.83 -29.26
N SER A 13 -12.94 3.58 -28.77
CA SER A 13 -12.17 3.23 -27.58
C SER A 13 -13.16 3.13 -26.42
N VAL A 14 -13.84 1.99 -26.30
CA VAL A 14 -14.58 1.66 -25.10
C VAL A 14 -13.51 1.53 -24.03
N ALA A 15 -13.39 2.57 -23.21
CA ALA A 15 -12.74 2.46 -21.92
C ALA A 15 -13.52 1.36 -21.20
N VAL A 16 -13.03 0.12 -21.31
CA VAL A 16 -13.46 -0.96 -20.44
C VAL A 16 -13.30 -0.40 -19.04
N PRO A 17 -14.38 -0.30 -18.23
CA PRO A 17 -14.20 0.04 -16.84
C PRO A 17 -13.32 -1.06 -16.28
N VAL A 18 -12.04 -0.72 -16.05
CA VAL A 18 -11.16 -1.55 -15.24
C VAL A 18 -11.87 -1.57 -13.90
N TYR A 19 -12.55 -2.68 -13.62
CA TYR A 19 -13.11 -2.94 -12.31
C TYR A 19 -11.91 -3.03 -11.37
N GLU A 20 -11.49 -1.89 -10.83
CA GLU A 20 -10.45 -1.81 -9.81
C GLU A 20 -10.99 -2.59 -8.61
N ASP A 21 -10.47 -3.80 -8.42
CA ASP A 21 -10.71 -4.55 -7.21
C ASP A 21 -10.37 -3.63 -6.02
N PRO A 22 -11.33 -3.36 -5.12
CA PRO A 22 -11.13 -2.47 -4.00
C PRO A 22 -9.99 -2.86 -3.05
N GLU A 23 -9.54 -4.11 -3.06
CA GLU A 23 -8.36 -4.58 -2.31
C GLU A 23 -7.03 -4.39 -3.06
N ASN A 24 -7.07 -4.07 -4.36
CA ASN A 24 -5.92 -3.87 -5.25
C ASN A 24 -5.83 -2.41 -5.74
N SER A 25 -6.28 -1.45 -4.93
CA SER A 25 -5.99 -0.05 -5.22
C SER A 25 -4.48 0.20 -5.14
N ARG A 26 -3.95 1.06 -6.01
CA ARG A 26 -2.53 1.45 -5.97
C ARG A 26 -2.11 1.94 -4.58
N LEU A 27 -3.01 2.62 -3.87
CA LEU A 27 -2.79 3.08 -2.50
C LEU A 27 -2.60 1.92 -1.51
N CYS A 28 -3.45 0.90 -1.58
CA CYS A 28 -3.33 -0.28 -0.73
C CYS A 28 -2.03 -1.04 -1.00
N ASP A 29 -1.66 -1.20 -2.28
CA ASP A 29 -0.41 -1.87 -2.66
C ASP A 29 0.84 -1.11 -2.25
N HIS A 30 0.83 0.22 -2.36
CA HIS A 30 1.93 1.04 -1.86
C HIS A 30 2.05 0.93 -0.34
N CYS A 31 0.94 1.02 0.39
CA CYS A 31 0.95 0.85 1.84
C CYS A 31 1.53 -0.53 2.22
N LYS A 32 1.01 -1.62 1.65
CA LYS A 32 1.45 -2.99 1.97
C LYS A 32 2.97 -3.14 1.75
N ARG A 33 3.48 -2.61 0.63
CA ARG A 33 4.92 -2.65 0.31
C ARG A 33 5.77 -1.94 1.35
N TYR A 34 5.41 -0.72 1.74
CA TYR A 34 6.20 0.02 2.72
C TYR A 34 6.11 -0.58 4.13
N VAL A 35 4.90 -0.91 4.56
CA VAL A 35 4.63 -1.46 5.90
C VAL A 35 5.32 -2.81 6.09
N ALA A 36 5.39 -3.66 5.05
CA ALA A 36 6.07 -4.94 5.12
C ALA A 36 7.53 -4.84 5.60
N GLY A 37 8.26 -3.78 5.23
CA GLY A 37 9.63 -3.58 5.69
C GLY A 37 9.76 -2.94 7.08
N VAL A 38 8.74 -2.21 7.56
CA VAL A 38 8.75 -1.65 8.93
C VAL A 38 8.37 -2.67 10.01
N ILE A 39 7.49 -3.62 9.71
CA ILE A 39 7.08 -4.67 10.66
C ILE A 39 8.27 -5.35 11.35
N PRO A 40 9.28 -5.89 10.64
CA PRO A 40 10.41 -6.56 11.31
C PRO A 40 11.25 -5.60 12.16
N LEU A 41 11.36 -4.32 11.79
CA LEU A 41 12.07 -3.31 12.59
C LEU A 41 11.38 -3.08 13.94
N VAL A 42 10.06 -2.90 13.92
CA VAL A 42 9.29 -2.72 15.16
C VAL A 42 9.33 -3.99 16.02
N LYS A 43 9.16 -5.18 15.40
CA LYS A 43 9.16 -6.46 16.14
C LYS A 43 10.49 -6.77 16.82
N ARG A 44 11.63 -6.42 16.21
CA ARG A 44 12.95 -6.64 16.82
C ARG A 44 13.35 -5.57 17.82
N GLY A 45 12.48 -4.60 18.10
CA GLY A 45 12.79 -3.48 18.99
C GLY A 45 13.84 -2.53 18.42
N ALA A 46 13.87 -2.32 17.09
CA ALA A 46 14.78 -1.36 16.47
C ALA A 46 14.61 0.03 17.08
N SER A 47 15.72 0.76 17.20
CA SER A 47 15.70 2.11 17.75
C SER A 47 14.89 3.06 16.86
N GLN A 48 14.40 4.17 17.42
CA GLN A 48 13.70 5.17 16.63
C GLN A 48 14.59 5.74 15.51
N GLU A 49 15.90 5.81 15.74
CA GLU A 49 16.88 6.24 14.75
C GLU A 49 17.03 5.23 13.59
N GLU A 50 17.10 3.92 13.88
CA GLU A 50 17.10 2.88 12.85
C GLU A 50 15.83 2.92 12.00
N ILE A 51 14.68 3.09 12.66
CA ILE A 51 13.38 3.21 11.99
C ILE A 51 13.34 4.46 11.10
N ASN A 52 13.79 5.62 11.61
CA ASN A 52 13.83 6.86 10.83
C ASN A 52 14.74 6.73 9.60
N ARG A 53 15.94 6.12 9.75
CA ARG A 53 16.84 5.86 8.62
C ARG A 53 16.20 4.98 7.55
N TYR A 54 15.49 3.92 7.94
CA TYR A 54 14.74 3.10 6.99
C TYR A 54 13.67 3.91 6.26
N ILE A 55 12.91 4.74 6.99
CA ILE A 55 11.86 5.57 6.42
C ILE A 55 12.44 6.58 5.43
N ASP A 56 13.51 7.28 5.80
CA ASP A 56 14.11 8.32 4.95
C ASP A 56 14.74 7.71 3.68
N TYR A 57 15.33 6.50 3.78
CA TYR A 57 15.81 5.75 2.61
C TYR A 57 14.65 5.29 1.71
N THR A 58 13.58 4.75 2.29
CA THR A 58 12.44 4.19 1.56
C THR A 58 11.58 5.27 0.90
N CYS A 59 11.42 6.40 1.59
CA CYS A 59 10.49 7.46 1.25
C CYS A 59 11.18 8.72 0.71
N ASN A 60 12.39 8.58 0.14
CA ASN A 60 13.25 9.68 -0.29
C ASN A 60 12.46 10.95 -0.70
N PRO A 61 12.59 12.07 0.04
CA PRO A 61 11.62 13.16 0.04
C PRO A 61 11.66 14.09 -1.18
N VAL A 62 12.40 13.76 -2.25
CA VAL A 62 12.59 14.62 -3.43
C VAL A 62 11.25 14.92 -4.16
N LEU A 63 10.18 14.19 -3.86
CA LEU A 63 8.85 14.36 -4.46
C LEU A 63 7.72 14.26 -3.41
N ILE A 64 6.52 14.77 -3.75
CA ILE A 64 5.29 14.67 -2.92
C ILE A 64 5.02 13.22 -2.47
N ILE A 65 5.34 12.25 -3.33
CA ILE A 65 5.23 10.81 -3.06
C ILE A 65 6.06 10.40 -1.83
N GLY A 66 7.23 11.01 -1.64
CA GLY A 66 8.10 10.80 -0.49
C GLY A 66 7.49 11.29 0.83
N PHE A 67 6.86 12.48 0.82
CA PHE A 67 6.16 12.98 2.01
C PHE A 67 5.00 12.07 2.43
N THR A 68 4.15 11.66 1.48
CA THR A 68 3.05 10.74 1.76
C THR A 68 3.55 9.38 2.25
N CYS A 69 4.62 8.86 1.64
CA CYS A 69 5.27 7.62 2.09
C CYS A 69 5.73 7.73 3.55
N ARG A 70 6.45 8.81 3.89
CA ARG A 70 6.98 9.04 5.24
C ARG A 70 5.87 9.10 6.27
N MET A 71 4.81 9.86 6.00
CA MET A 71 3.66 9.95 6.91
C MET A 71 2.94 8.61 7.09
N THR A 72 2.81 7.82 6.02
CA THR A 72 2.23 6.47 6.11
C THR A 72 3.09 5.55 6.96
N LEU A 73 4.41 5.55 6.77
CA LEU A 73 5.31 4.70 7.56
C LEU A 73 5.38 5.11 9.03
N LEU A 74 5.39 6.41 9.34
CA LEU A 74 5.36 6.87 10.73
C LEU A 74 4.07 6.44 11.44
N LYS A 75 2.91 6.56 10.78
CA LYS A 75 1.64 6.05 11.31
C LYS A 75 1.64 4.53 11.48
N ALA A 76 2.26 3.80 10.55
CA ALA A 76 2.40 2.35 10.65
C ALA A 76 3.26 1.95 11.85
N VAL A 77 4.38 2.63 12.09
CA VAL A 77 5.25 2.41 13.26
C VAL A 77 4.46 2.65 14.55
N GLU A 78 3.76 3.78 14.65
CA GLU A 78 2.96 4.11 15.83
C GLU A 78 1.88 3.04 16.08
N TYR A 79 1.18 2.63 15.03
CA TYR A 79 0.17 1.57 15.11
C TYR A 79 0.78 0.24 15.60
N LEU A 80 1.89 -0.19 15.02
CA LEU A 80 2.57 -1.44 15.40
C LEU A 80 3.12 -1.42 16.84
N LYS A 81 3.55 -0.26 17.34
CA LYS A 81 3.96 -0.11 18.74
C LYS A 81 2.78 -0.24 19.71
N LYS A 82 1.57 0.17 19.30
CA LYS A 82 0.33 0.02 20.08
C LYS A 82 -0.29 -1.38 19.95
N HIS A 83 -0.01 -2.07 18.85
CA HIS A 83 -0.56 -3.37 18.48
C HIS A 83 0.55 -4.36 18.10
N PRO A 84 1.39 -4.80 19.06
CA PRO A 84 2.55 -5.66 18.79
C PRO A 84 2.18 -7.04 18.20
N GLU A 85 0.93 -7.48 18.36
CA GLU A 85 0.37 -8.68 17.75
C GLU A 85 0.17 -8.57 16.23
N CYS A 86 0.14 -7.35 15.68
CA CYS A 86 -0.05 -7.11 14.26
C CYS A 86 1.22 -7.43 13.47
N THR A 87 1.17 -8.52 12.70
CA THR A 87 2.30 -8.97 11.87
C THR A 87 2.00 -8.93 10.37
N ASN A 88 0.77 -8.56 9.98
CA ASN A 88 0.30 -8.59 8.61
C ASN A 88 0.16 -7.16 8.05
N ALA A 89 0.87 -6.88 6.95
CA ALA A 89 0.86 -5.57 6.32
C ALA A 89 -0.54 -5.15 5.81
N LYS A 90 -1.36 -6.09 5.31
CA LYS A 90 -2.74 -5.81 4.87
C LYS A 90 -3.59 -5.36 6.05
N THR A 91 -3.48 -6.00 7.21
CA THR A 91 -4.21 -5.61 8.43
C THR A 91 -3.84 -4.19 8.87
N VAL A 92 -2.54 -3.89 8.94
CA VAL A 92 -2.06 -2.55 9.28
C VAL A 92 -2.57 -1.53 8.26
N CYS A 93 -2.50 -1.83 6.97
CA CYS A 93 -2.97 -0.92 5.92
C CYS A 93 -4.50 -0.73 5.88
N LYS A 94 -5.29 -1.72 6.32
CA LYS A 94 -6.72 -1.53 6.60
C LYS A 94 -6.93 -0.57 7.78
N ALA A 95 -6.17 -0.72 8.85
CA ALA A 95 -6.23 0.19 10.01
C ALA A 95 -5.85 1.63 9.66
N LEU A 96 -4.87 1.81 8.76
CA LEU A 96 -4.47 3.11 8.22
C LEU A 96 -5.42 3.67 7.15
N ARG A 97 -6.51 2.96 6.83
CA ARG A 97 -7.49 3.31 5.79
C ARG A 97 -6.90 3.42 4.38
N ALA A 98 -5.74 2.80 4.15
CA ALA A 98 -5.10 2.70 2.83
C ALA A 98 -5.69 1.54 2.00
N CYS A 99 -6.16 0.49 2.67
CA CYS A 99 -6.92 -0.61 2.07
C CYS A 99 -8.39 -0.53 2.50
N LYS A 100 -9.33 -0.90 1.62
CA LYS A 100 -10.74 -1.03 2.02
C LYS A 100 -10.90 -2.17 3.03
N LYS A 101 -11.96 -2.07 3.85
CA LYS A 101 -12.29 -3.05 4.90
C LYS A 101 -12.55 -4.43 4.31
#